data_AF-A0A455UFP1-F1
#
_entry.id   AF-A0A455UFP1-F1
#
_cell.length_a   1.000
_cell.length_b   1.000
_cell.length_c   1.000
_cell.angle_alpha   90.00
_cell.angle_beta   90.00
_cell.angle_gamma   90.00
#
_symmetry.space_group_name_H-M   'P 1'
#
loop_
_entity.id
_entity.type
_entity.pdbx_description
1 polymer ?
#
loop_
_entity_poly.entity_id
_entity_poly.type
_entity_poly.pdbx_seq_one_letter_code
_entity_poly.pdbx_strand_id
1 'polypeptide(L)'
;MPGETPEDNHKSSLKAQEVGVPSPEALTELVAEHGIEAPKGKAGGLLLFDCNTLHASNANLSPDPRSNVFFVFNRLDNRCDAPYAAAKQRPDFLAHSPDQPAQQYR
;
A
#
# COMPACT_ATOMS: atom_id res chain seq x y z
N MET A 1 8.81 -10.79 -16.38
CA MET A 1 9.48 -9.53 -15.95
C MET A 1 8.98 -9.21 -14.55
N PRO A 2 9.82 -8.74 -13.60
CA PRO A 2 9.30 -8.23 -12.35
C PRO A 2 8.28 -7.11 -12.66
N GLY A 3 7.07 -7.22 -12.11
CA GLY A 3 6.02 -6.19 -12.25
C GLY A 3 4.75 -6.60 -12.98
N GLU A 4 4.73 -7.72 -13.72
CA GLU A 4 3.48 -8.22 -14.30
C GLU A 4 2.47 -8.53 -13.19
N THR A 5 1.30 -7.91 -13.25
CA THR A 5 0.26 -8.11 -12.25
C THR A 5 -0.74 -9.16 -12.76
N PRO A 6 -0.91 -10.31 -12.06
CA PRO A 6 -1.89 -11.32 -12.44
C PRO A 6 -3.32 -10.76 -12.49
N GLU A 7 -4.16 -11.37 -13.33
CA GLU A 7 -5.59 -11.02 -13.36
C GLU A 7 -6.21 -11.24 -11.97
N ASP A 8 -7.03 -10.28 -11.53
CA ASP A 8 -7.71 -10.31 -10.23
C ASP A 8 -6.80 -10.54 -9.01
N ASN A 9 -5.51 -10.20 -9.07
CA ASN A 9 -4.56 -10.41 -7.97
C ASN A 9 -5.03 -9.84 -6.61
N HIS A 10 -5.85 -8.79 -6.63
CA HIS A 10 -6.45 -8.20 -5.43
C HIS A 10 -7.30 -9.16 -4.59
N LYS A 11 -7.82 -10.24 -5.18
CA LYS A 11 -8.63 -11.25 -4.48
C LYS A 11 -7.81 -12.12 -3.54
N SER A 12 -6.50 -12.26 -3.78
CA SER A 12 -5.59 -13.13 -3.03
C SER A 12 -4.45 -12.38 -2.36
N SER A 13 -3.99 -11.25 -2.93
CA SER A 13 -2.75 -10.57 -2.54
C SER A 13 -2.71 -10.12 -1.07
N LEU A 14 -3.87 -9.80 -0.48
CA LEU A 14 -3.96 -9.41 0.94
C LEU A 14 -3.73 -10.56 1.91
N LYS A 15 -3.82 -11.81 1.47
CA LYS A 15 -3.53 -13.01 2.28
C LYS A 15 -2.08 -13.44 2.12
N ALA A 16 -1.60 -13.44 0.88
CA ALA A 16 -0.23 -13.77 0.54
C ALA A 16 0.16 -12.97 -0.69
N GLN A 17 1.20 -12.15 -0.57
CA GLN A 17 1.72 -11.35 -1.66
C GLN A 17 2.98 -12.02 -2.20
N GLU A 18 2.94 -12.47 -3.45
CA GLU A 18 4.07 -13.12 -4.13
C GLU A 18 4.65 -12.22 -5.24
N VAL A 19 3.83 -11.29 -5.75
CA VAL A 19 4.20 -10.35 -6.82
C VAL A 19 4.33 -8.94 -6.24
N GLY A 20 5.33 -8.20 -6.72
CA GLY A 20 5.62 -6.84 -6.25
C GLY A 20 6.23 -6.81 -4.84
N VAL A 21 6.83 -7.92 -4.41
CA VAL A 21 7.57 -8.02 -3.15
C VAL A 21 9.05 -7.69 -3.41
N PRO A 22 9.67 -6.80 -2.63
CA PRO A 22 11.10 -6.54 -2.73
C PRO A 22 11.94 -7.80 -2.46
N SER A 23 13.10 -7.92 -3.11
CA SER A 23 14.00 -9.04 -2.86
C SER A 23 14.64 -8.95 -1.47
N PRO A 24 15.06 -10.07 -0.86
CA PRO A 24 15.77 -10.06 0.41
C PRO A 24 17.03 -9.19 0.40
N GLU A 25 17.74 -9.15 -0.74
CA GLU A 25 18.95 -8.34 -0.92
C GLU A 25 18.62 -6.84 -0.85
N ALA A 26 17.59 -6.40 -1.58
CA ALA A 26 17.15 -5.01 -1.57
C ALA A 26 16.63 -4.57 -0.20
N LEU A 27 15.91 -5.45 0.51
CA LEU A 27 15.48 -5.20 1.88
C LEU A 27 16.67 -5.05 2.83
N THR A 28 17.68 -5.91 2.68
CA THR A 28 18.89 -5.89 3.52
C THR A 28 19.67 -4.60 3.32
N GLU A 29 19.82 -4.15 2.07
CA GLU A 29 20.49 -2.90 1.73
C GLU A 29 19.77 -1.68 2.32
N LEU A 30 18.45 -1.57 2.10
CA LEU A 30 17.66 -0.45 2.64
C LEU A 30 17.66 -0.39 4.17
N VAL A 31 17.59 -1.54 4.84
CA VAL A 31 17.65 -1.61 6.30
C VAL A 31 19.06 -1.28 6.82
N ALA A 32 20.12 -1.71 6.12
CA ALA A 32 21.48 -1.37 6.50
C ALA A 32 21.74 0.14 6.41
N GLU A 33 21.15 0.82 5.42
CA GLU A 33 21.32 2.26 5.22
C GLU A 33 20.44 3.11 6.15
N HIS A 34 19.18 2.72 6.37
CA HIS A 34 18.18 3.59 7.03
C HIS A 34 17.67 3.06 8.36
N GLY A 35 17.97 1.81 8.72
CA GLY A 35 17.42 1.16 9.91
C GLY A 35 15.94 0.79 9.77
N ILE A 36 15.30 0.49 10.90
CA ILE A 36 13.87 0.17 10.99
C ILE A 36 13.25 1.00 12.12
N GLU A 37 12.20 1.73 11.78
CA GLU A 37 11.42 2.49 12.75
C GLU A 37 10.01 1.91 12.91
N ALA A 38 9.50 1.91 14.15
CA ALA A 38 8.18 1.37 14.47
C ALA A 38 7.38 2.36 15.34
N PRO A 39 6.80 3.43 14.73
CA PRO A 39 6.07 4.46 15.46
C PRO A 39 4.97 3.88 16.34
N LYS A 40 4.86 4.39 17.58
CA LYS A 40 3.84 3.99 18.57
C LYS A 40 3.00 5.20 18.96
N GLY A 41 1.75 4.96 19.36
CA GLY A 41 0.84 6.03 19.80
C GLY A 41 -0.41 5.47 20.46
N LYS A 42 -1.14 6.36 21.16
CA LYS A 42 -2.48 6.05 21.67
C LYS A 42 -3.49 6.07 20.52
N ALA A 43 -4.67 5.49 20.74
CA ALA A 43 -5.80 5.59 19.82
C ALA A 43 -6.10 7.07 19.50
N GLY A 44 -6.36 7.36 18.22
CA GLY A 44 -6.51 8.72 17.69
C GLY A 44 -5.20 9.37 17.20
N GLY A 45 -4.05 8.70 17.36
CA GLY A 45 -2.80 9.14 16.75
C GLY A 45 -2.83 9.07 15.22
N LEU A 46 -2.06 9.94 14.58
CA LEU A 46 -1.94 10.03 13.12
C LEU A 46 -0.48 9.76 12.69
N LEU A 47 -0.30 8.85 11.75
CA LEU A 47 0.98 8.58 11.09
C LEU A 47 0.83 8.93 9.60
N LEU A 48 1.68 9.83 9.11
CA LEU A 48 1.80 10.16 7.69
C LEU A 48 3.10 9.58 7.16
N PHE A 49 3.06 8.98 5.97
CA PHE A 49 4.23 8.48 5.27
C PHE A 49 4.06 8.68 3.76
N ASP A 50 5.19 8.82 3.06
CA ASP A 50 5.22 9.00 1.60
C ASP A 50 4.79 7.70 0.88
N CYS A 51 4.22 7.83 -0.33
CA CYS A 51 3.69 6.68 -1.08
C CYS A 51 4.74 5.63 -1.45
N ASN A 52 6.03 6.00 -1.47
CA ASN A 52 7.13 5.10 -1.77
C ASN A 52 7.91 4.67 -0.51
N THR A 53 7.44 4.98 0.69
CA THR A 53 8.06 4.51 1.94
C THR A 53 7.87 3.01 2.09
N LEU A 54 8.97 2.25 2.21
CA LEU A 54 8.91 0.82 2.52
C LEU A 54 8.35 0.62 3.93
N HIS A 55 7.25 -0.13 4.04
CA HIS A 55 6.58 -0.37 5.31
C HIS A 55 6.03 -1.80 5.36
N ALA A 56 6.00 -2.36 6.56
CA ALA A 56 5.47 -3.70 6.83
C ALA A 56 4.98 -3.80 8.27
N SER A 57 4.30 -4.88 8.58
CA SER A 57 3.90 -5.19 9.96
C SER A 57 4.00 -6.68 10.24
N ASN A 58 4.44 -7.04 11.44
CA ASN A 58 4.42 -8.42 11.89
C ASN A 58 3.00 -8.86 12.30
N ALA A 59 2.79 -10.18 12.33
CA ALA A 59 1.59 -10.79 12.88
C ALA A 59 1.39 -10.37 14.35
N ASN A 60 0.13 -10.11 14.72
CA ASN A 60 -0.22 -9.77 16.10
C ASN A 60 -0.62 -11.05 16.86
N LEU A 61 0.21 -11.47 17.80
CA LEU A 61 -0.06 -12.62 18.69
C LEU A 61 -0.73 -12.22 20.01
N SER A 62 -0.90 -10.91 20.26
CA SER A 62 -1.51 -10.39 21.48
C SER A 62 -3.04 -10.39 21.42
N PRO A 63 -3.75 -10.30 22.56
CA PRO A 63 -5.20 -10.15 22.58
C PRO A 63 -5.68 -8.75 22.17
N ASP A 64 -4.78 -7.76 22.13
CA ASP A 64 -5.15 -6.38 21.85
C ASP A 64 -5.29 -6.14 20.34
N PRO A 65 -6.44 -5.70 19.83
CA PRO A 65 -6.65 -5.52 18.39
C PRO A 65 -5.86 -4.31 17.85
N ARG A 66 -5.44 -4.41 16.58
CA ARG A 66 -4.84 -3.31 15.84
C ARG A 66 -5.82 -2.81 14.77
N SER A 67 -6.71 -1.90 15.16
CA SER A 67 -7.67 -1.26 14.27
C SER A 67 -7.20 0.13 13.87
N ASN A 68 -7.18 0.41 12.56
CA ASN A 68 -6.80 1.69 12.00
C ASN A 68 -7.64 2.01 10.75
N VAL A 69 -7.62 3.28 10.36
CA VAL A 69 -8.20 3.77 9.10
C VAL A 69 -7.06 4.31 8.25
N PHE A 70 -7.00 3.90 6.99
CA PHE A 70 -6.04 4.40 6.01
C PHE A 70 -6.72 5.33 5.03
N PHE A 71 -6.10 6.47 4.79
CA PHE A 71 -6.45 7.39 3.71
C PHE A 71 -5.24 7.53 2.81
N VAL A 72 -5.43 7.36 1.50
CA VAL A 72 -4.37 7.60 0.51
C VAL A 72 -4.75 8.85 -0.27
N PHE A 73 -3.97 9.90 -0.10
CA PHE A 73 -4.15 11.14 -0.84
C PHE A 73 -3.24 11.16 -2.05
N ASN A 74 -3.77 11.58 -3.19
CA ASN A 74 -3.01 11.75 -4.40
C ASN A 74 -3.30 13.13 -5.00
N ARG A 75 -2.30 13.74 -5.63
CA ARG A 75 -2.47 15.03 -6.29
C ARG A 75 -3.30 14.86 -7.56
N LEU A 76 -4.09 15.88 -7.91
CA LEU A 76 -4.91 15.88 -9.13
C LEU A 76 -4.07 15.79 -10.42
N ASP A 77 -2.86 16.35 -10.41
CA ASP A 77 -1.92 16.27 -11.52
C ASP A 77 -1.12 14.96 -11.55
N ASN A 78 -1.33 14.07 -10.58
CA ASN A 78 -0.77 12.71 -10.52
C ASN A 78 -1.89 11.64 -10.62
N ARG A 79 -3.01 11.96 -11.27
CA ARG A 79 -4.14 11.03 -11.47
C ARG A 79 -3.69 9.75 -12.17
N CYS A 80 -4.37 8.64 -11.89
CA CYS A 80 -4.07 7.38 -12.55
C CYS A 80 -4.38 7.44 -14.05
N ASP A 81 -3.54 6.82 -14.86
CA ASP A 81 -3.78 6.58 -16.29
C ASP A 81 -3.89 5.06 -16.54
N ALA A 82 -3.54 4.59 -17.75
CA ALA A 82 -3.45 3.18 -18.05
C ALA A 82 -2.45 2.48 -17.10
N PRO A 83 -2.78 1.30 -16.55
CA PRO A 83 -1.86 0.56 -15.69
C PRO A 83 -0.55 0.23 -16.41
N TYR A 84 0.59 0.46 -15.75
CA TYR A 84 1.90 0.21 -16.36
C TYR A 84 2.21 -1.28 -16.63
N ALA A 85 1.59 -2.20 -15.88
CA ALA A 85 1.93 -3.63 -15.93
C ALA A 85 0.74 -4.58 -15.66
N ALA A 86 -0.50 -4.09 -15.80
CA ALA A 86 -1.71 -4.89 -15.66
C ALA A 86 -2.57 -4.74 -16.92
N ALA A 87 -3.24 -5.82 -17.34
CA ALA A 87 -4.06 -5.81 -18.56
C ALA A 87 -5.33 -4.94 -18.43
N LYS A 88 -5.80 -4.69 -17.21
CA LYS A 88 -7.04 -3.94 -16.93
C LYS A 88 -6.86 -3.09 -15.67
N GLN A 89 -7.66 -2.04 -15.56
CA GLN A 89 -7.78 -1.26 -14.32
C GLN A 89 -8.32 -2.14 -13.19
N ARG A 90 -7.91 -1.84 -11.95
CA ARG A 90 -8.41 -2.51 -10.75
C ARG A 90 -9.80 -1.97 -10.40
N PRO A 91 -10.61 -2.72 -9.61
CA PRO A 91 -11.90 -2.23 -9.12
C PRO A 91 -11.82 -0.88 -8.40
N ASP A 92 -12.87 -0.05 -8.54
CA ASP A 92 -12.96 1.30 -7.96
C ASP A 92 -12.70 1.36 -6.45
N PHE A 93 -13.08 0.31 -5.71
CA PHE A 93 -12.84 0.25 -4.26
C PHE A 93 -11.36 0.10 -3.87
N LEU A 94 -10.46 -0.15 -4.83
CA LEU A 94 -9.01 -0.23 -4.63
C LEU A 94 -8.26 0.96 -5.23
N ALA A 95 -8.76 1.51 -6.35
CA ALA A 95 -8.16 2.64 -7.02
C ALA A 95 -9.27 3.50 -7.63
N HIS A 96 -9.35 4.74 -7.17
CA HIS A 96 -10.35 5.71 -7.64
C HIS A 96 -10.20 5.92 -9.15
N SER A 97 -11.31 5.81 -9.89
CA SER A 97 -11.28 6.02 -11.34
C SER A 97 -11.05 7.50 -11.67
N PRO A 98 -10.20 7.83 -12.66
CA PRO A 98 -9.93 9.23 -13.04
C PRO A 98 -11.18 10.00 -13.47
N ASP A 99 -12.19 9.27 -13.98
CA ASP A 99 -13.44 9.84 -14.47
C ASP A 99 -14.48 10.04 -13.35
N GLN A 100 -14.20 9.56 -12.14
CA GLN A 100 -15.06 9.80 -10.98
C GLN A 100 -14.68 11.12 -10.29
N PRO A 101 -15.64 11.96 -9.93
CA PRO A 101 -15.34 13.15 -9.12
C PRO A 101 -14.74 12.73 -7.79
N ALA A 102 -13.79 13.53 -7.27
CA ALA A 102 -13.19 13.30 -5.97
C ALA A 102 -14.30 13.08 -4.92
N GLN A 103 -14.19 11.99 -4.16
CA GLN A 103 -15.21 11.65 -3.17
C GLN A 103 -15.24 12.76 -2.11
N GLN A 104 -16.32 13.55 -2.09
CA GLN A 104 -16.52 14.57 -1.07
C GLN A 104 -16.90 13.87 0.23
N TYR A 105 -15.93 13.74 1.13
CA TYR A 105 -16.19 13.36 2.52
C TYR A 105 -16.85 14.56 3.21
N ARG A 106 -18.09 14.40 3.68
CA ARG A 106 -18.76 15.35 4.59
C ARG A 106 -18.36 15.06 6.03
#